data_AF-A0A2N4XAG6-F1
#
_entry.id   AF-A0A2N4XAG6-F1
#
_cell.length_a   1.000
_cell.length_b   1.000
_cell.length_c   1.000
_cell.angle_alpha   90.00
_cell.angle_beta   90.00
_cell.angle_gamma   90.00
#
_symmetry.space_group_name_H-M   'P 1'
#
loop_
_entity.id
_entity.type
_entity.pdbx_description
1 polymer ?
#
loop_
_entity_poly.entity_id
_entity_poly.type
_entity_poly.pdbx_seq_one_letter_code
_entity_poly.pdbx_strand_id
1 'polypeptide(L)'
;MKKFALAVTTLMATSPLFAQQIKIGDNAGAVTFEEYEPKSTLVVPGKVITRAKFPFIDIHNHQWDMGSKDDLRKLITEMDKMNMGIMVNLSGRGFNQDEAKSTAGLVKQIDAVKTNYPTRFAVFTNIDFSKISEPGWTTKAVKTLEDDVKLRGAKGLKIYKSLGFNVTDNGKIVAVDDPRIDPIWKKAGELGIPVLIHTADPSSFWDPINAQNERWLELKTHPGRKRDASGGKDFTWEQLIEQQHNVFRKNPKTIFINAHMGWFPNNLAKLDSLMDAFPNMYVEIGAVIAELGRQPRNAQKFFIKRQDRILFGKDSWVPDEYQTYFRVLESEDEYFPYHKKYHAYWKMYGLGLPDEVLKKVYYKNALKIVPGLDKSQFPK
;
A
#
# COMPACT_ATOMS: atom_id res chain seq x y z
N MET A 1 -28.78 -66.21 -68.81
CA MET A 1 -28.56 -64.91 -69.50
C MET A 1 -28.91 -63.77 -68.54
N LYS A 2 -28.02 -62.76 -68.46
CA LYS A 2 -28.05 -61.41 -67.84
C LYS A 2 -29.37 -60.96 -67.17
N LYS A 3 -29.34 -60.27 -66.02
CA LYS A 3 -29.00 -58.82 -65.87
C LYS A 3 -28.67 -58.48 -64.40
N PHE A 4 -27.46 -57.96 -64.15
CA PHE A 4 -27.11 -56.57 -63.78
C PHE A 4 -27.37 -56.19 -62.31
N ALA A 5 -26.28 -56.16 -61.55
CA ALA A 5 -26.20 -55.65 -60.18
C ALA A 5 -25.81 -54.17 -60.15
N LEU A 6 -26.23 -53.57 -59.05
CA LEU A 6 -26.41 -52.15 -58.74
C LEU A 6 -25.10 -51.38 -58.57
N ALA A 7 -25.14 -50.10 -58.95
CA ALA A 7 -24.18 -49.06 -58.61
C ALA A 7 -24.16 -48.78 -57.09
N VAL A 8 -23.04 -48.27 -56.58
CA VAL A 8 -22.86 -46.88 -56.10
C VAL A 8 -21.48 -46.79 -55.46
N THR A 9 -20.65 -45.95 -56.09
CA THR A 9 -19.31 -45.56 -55.66
C THR A 9 -19.43 -44.64 -54.44
N THR A 10 -18.80 -45.00 -53.32
CA THR A 10 -18.59 -44.06 -52.20
C THR A 10 -17.09 -43.82 -52.05
N LEU A 11 -16.62 -42.69 -52.57
CA LEU A 11 -15.28 -42.17 -52.30
C LEU A 11 -15.23 -41.74 -50.83
N MET A 12 -14.47 -42.45 -49.99
CA MET A 12 -14.06 -41.91 -48.69
C MET A 12 -12.94 -40.91 -48.92
N ALA A 13 -13.28 -39.62 -48.98
CA ALA A 13 -12.31 -38.55 -48.87
C ALA A 13 -11.85 -38.43 -47.41
N THR A 14 -10.59 -38.77 -47.17
CA THR A 14 -9.89 -38.49 -45.91
C THR A 14 -9.79 -36.98 -45.74
N SER A 15 -10.49 -36.45 -44.74
CA SER A 15 -10.30 -35.06 -44.31
C SER A 15 -9.11 -35.01 -43.35
N PRO A 16 -7.99 -34.35 -43.68
CA PRO A 16 -6.93 -34.14 -42.70
C PRO A 16 -7.43 -33.16 -41.63
N LEU A 17 -7.41 -33.59 -40.38
CA LEU A 17 -7.55 -32.76 -39.18
C LEU A 17 -6.36 -31.77 -39.12
N PHE A 18 -6.42 -30.69 -39.88
CA PHE A 18 -5.59 -29.51 -39.64
C PHE A 18 -6.36 -28.53 -38.77
N ALA A 19 -6.36 -28.79 -37.46
CA ALA A 19 -6.44 -27.74 -36.47
C ALA A 19 -5.02 -27.46 -35.94
N GLN A 20 -4.09 -27.12 -36.83
CA GLN A 20 -2.86 -26.44 -36.44
C GLN A 20 -3.23 -24.98 -36.15
N GLN A 21 -3.54 -24.68 -34.89
CA GLN A 21 -3.65 -23.31 -34.41
C GLN A 21 -2.23 -22.73 -34.31
N ILE A 22 -1.75 -22.16 -35.41
CA ILE A 22 -0.50 -21.38 -35.44
C ILE A 22 -0.87 -19.89 -35.27
N LYS A 23 -0.13 -19.21 -34.37
CA LYS A 23 -0.39 -17.92 -33.70
C LYS A 23 -0.61 -16.70 -34.65
N ILE A 24 -1.08 -15.56 -34.10
CA ILE A 24 -0.81 -14.18 -34.63
C ILE A 24 0.71 -13.96 -34.56
N GLY A 25 1.37 -13.22 -35.52
CA GLY A 25 2.61 -13.42 -36.43
C GLY A 25 4.17 -13.46 -36.10
N ASP A 26 4.83 -14.55 -36.49
CA ASP A 26 6.26 -15.00 -36.49
C ASP A 26 7.16 -15.26 -35.24
N ASN A 27 6.61 -15.29 -34.03
CA ASN A 27 6.70 -16.51 -33.18
C ASN A 27 5.63 -17.56 -33.61
N ALA A 28 5.37 -17.58 -34.92
CA ALA A 28 4.03 -17.34 -35.45
C ALA A 28 3.25 -16.17 -34.85
N GLY A 29 3.82 -15.37 -33.89
CA GLY A 29 3.67 -13.96 -33.41
C GLY A 29 3.05 -13.72 -32.08
N ALA A 30 3.35 -14.69 -31.24
CA ALA A 30 3.21 -14.54 -29.84
C ALA A 30 3.61 -13.13 -29.44
N VAL A 31 2.58 -12.37 -29.06
CA VAL A 31 2.70 -11.24 -28.19
C VAL A 31 2.99 -11.84 -26.81
N THR A 32 4.10 -11.46 -26.20
CA THR A 32 4.37 -11.87 -24.82
C THR A 32 3.33 -11.28 -23.89
N PHE A 33 3.14 -11.87 -22.71
CA PHE A 33 2.19 -11.30 -21.74
C PHE A 33 2.57 -9.85 -21.35
N GLU A 34 3.88 -9.58 -21.28
CA GLU A 34 4.48 -8.27 -21.06
C GLU A 34 4.08 -7.25 -22.15
N GLU A 35 4.10 -7.66 -23.42
CA GLU A 35 3.73 -6.82 -24.57
C GLU A 35 2.22 -6.70 -24.76
N TYR A 36 1.44 -7.68 -24.30
CA TYR A 36 0.00 -7.75 -24.55
C TYR A 36 -0.76 -6.67 -23.78
N GLU A 37 -0.91 -5.49 -24.38
CA GLU A 37 -1.68 -4.36 -23.85
C GLU A 37 -2.63 -3.84 -24.95
N PRO A 38 -3.71 -4.58 -25.26
CA PRO A 38 -4.63 -4.18 -26.32
C PRO A 38 -5.30 -2.86 -25.99
N LYS A 39 -5.38 -1.96 -26.98
CA LYS A 39 -6.21 -0.77 -26.90
C LYS A 39 -7.67 -1.21 -26.87
N SER A 40 -8.37 -0.85 -25.80
CA SER A 40 -9.80 -1.14 -25.68
C SER A 40 -10.58 -0.47 -26.83
N THR A 41 -11.50 -1.22 -27.44
CA THR A 41 -12.50 -0.67 -28.36
C THR A 41 -13.79 -0.26 -27.66
N LEU A 42 -13.91 -0.54 -26.36
CA LEU A 42 -15.05 -0.13 -25.54
C LEU A 42 -15.04 1.39 -25.39
N VAL A 43 -16.18 2.01 -25.71
CA VAL A 43 -16.43 3.43 -25.49
C VAL A 43 -17.34 3.57 -24.27
N VAL A 44 -16.73 3.80 -23.11
CA VAL A 44 -17.43 4.04 -21.84
C VAL A 44 -17.37 5.52 -21.47
N PRO A 45 -18.44 6.08 -20.89
CA PRO A 45 -18.39 7.40 -20.29
C PRO A 45 -17.30 7.46 -19.20
N GLY A 46 -16.68 8.63 -19.07
CA GLY A 46 -15.67 8.86 -18.03
C GLY A 46 -14.57 9.80 -18.46
N LYS A 47 -13.80 10.27 -17.49
CA LYS A 47 -12.63 11.13 -17.75
C LYS A 47 -11.58 10.93 -16.68
N VAL A 48 -10.34 11.25 -17.04
CA VAL A 48 -9.24 11.29 -16.07
C VAL A 48 -9.53 12.36 -15.02
N ILE A 49 -9.40 12.00 -13.74
CA ILE A 49 -9.53 12.92 -12.61
C ILE A 49 -8.13 13.27 -12.13
N THR A 50 -7.62 14.44 -12.53
CA THR A 50 -6.25 14.89 -12.20
C THR A 50 -6.15 15.65 -10.88
N ARG A 51 -7.30 16.03 -10.31
CA ARG A 51 -7.41 16.82 -9.07
C ARG A 51 -8.52 16.22 -8.20
N ALA A 52 -8.23 15.95 -6.94
CA ALA A 52 -9.18 15.39 -6.00
C ALA A 52 -10.37 16.34 -5.75
N LYS A 53 -11.58 15.80 -5.65
CA LYS A 53 -12.83 16.55 -5.41
C LYS A 53 -12.80 17.34 -4.10
N PHE A 54 -12.20 16.80 -3.06
CA PHE A 54 -11.98 17.47 -1.77
C PHE A 54 -10.48 17.51 -1.45
N PRO A 55 -10.01 18.51 -0.68
CA PRO A 55 -8.62 18.49 -0.24
C PRO A 55 -8.37 17.23 0.59
N PHE A 56 -7.23 16.60 0.37
CA PHE A 56 -6.90 15.32 1.00
C PHE A 56 -5.56 15.33 1.70
N ILE A 57 -5.36 14.33 2.55
CA ILE A 57 -4.15 14.06 3.31
C ILE A 57 -3.59 12.74 2.79
N ASP A 58 -2.38 12.75 2.25
CA ASP A 58 -1.66 11.50 2.01
C ASP A 58 -0.98 11.07 3.31
N ILE A 59 -1.54 10.07 3.99
CA ILE A 59 -1.01 9.53 5.26
C ILE A 59 0.24 8.65 5.05
N HIS A 60 0.55 8.29 3.80
CA HIS A 60 1.57 7.31 3.48
C HIS A 60 2.46 7.82 2.34
N ASN A 61 3.48 8.61 2.69
CA ASN A 61 4.49 9.05 1.75
C ASN A 61 5.91 8.86 2.27
N HIS A 62 6.88 8.82 1.36
CA HIS A 62 8.29 8.61 1.66
C HIS A 62 9.15 9.66 0.93
N GLN A 63 9.63 10.65 1.69
CA GLN A 63 10.47 11.74 1.20
C GLN A 63 11.80 11.76 1.97
N TRP A 64 12.90 11.61 1.24
CA TRP A 64 14.25 11.58 1.82
C TRP A 64 14.89 12.98 1.88
N ASP A 65 14.45 13.87 0.98
CA ASP A 65 14.97 15.23 0.85
C ASP A 65 13.86 16.24 1.15
N MET A 66 13.71 16.61 2.43
CA MET A 66 12.79 17.67 2.89
C MET A 66 13.50 18.75 3.71
N GLY A 67 14.84 18.76 3.69
CA GLY A 67 15.65 19.58 4.57
C GLY A 67 15.89 21.03 4.11
N SER A 68 15.25 21.47 3.03
CA SER A 68 15.43 22.82 2.47
C SER A 68 14.11 23.41 1.92
N LYS A 69 14.05 24.74 1.79
CA LYS A 69 12.90 25.43 1.18
C LYS A 69 12.65 24.99 -0.26
N ASP A 70 13.71 24.76 -1.03
CA ASP A 70 13.64 24.37 -2.44
C ASP A 70 13.07 22.97 -2.60
N ASP A 71 13.49 22.03 -1.75
CA ASP A 71 12.97 20.66 -1.79
C ASP A 71 11.48 20.63 -1.44
N LEU A 72 11.09 21.37 -0.39
CA LEU A 72 9.67 21.50 -0.03
C LEU A 72 8.85 22.19 -1.13
N ARG A 73 9.39 23.21 -1.81
CA ARG A 73 8.69 23.90 -2.91
C ARG A 73 8.36 22.96 -4.07
N LYS A 74 9.26 22.02 -4.41
CA LYS A 74 9.01 21.01 -5.45
C LYS A 74 7.80 20.15 -5.10
N LEU A 75 7.71 19.70 -3.85
CA LEU A 75 6.56 18.92 -3.36
C LEU A 75 5.27 19.74 -3.37
N ILE A 76 5.30 20.96 -2.82
CA ILE A 76 4.14 21.86 -2.76
C ILE A 76 3.55 22.12 -4.14
N THR A 77 4.39 22.33 -5.15
CA THR A 77 3.94 22.58 -6.52
C THR A 77 3.05 21.45 -7.04
N GLU A 78 3.44 20.19 -6.81
CA GLU A 78 2.63 19.04 -7.22
C GLU A 78 1.42 18.83 -6.31
N MET A 79 1.59 18.99 -4.99
CA MET A 79 0.50 18.92 -4.02
C MET A 79 -0.64 19.88 -4.37
N ASP A 80 -0.29 21.12 -4.73
CA ASP A 80 -1.25 22.16 -5.10
C ASP A 80 -2.01 21.81 -6.37
N LYS A 81 -1.35 21.22 -7.39
CA LYS A 81 -2.02 20.77 -8.63
C LYS A 81 -3.12 19.75 -8.35
N MET A 82 -2.84 18.81 -7.45
CA MET A 82 -3.73 17.67 -7.20
C MET A 82 -4.74 17.86 -6.06
N ASN A 83 -4.74 19.02 -5.38
CA ASN A 83 -5.56 19.31 -4.19
C ASN A 83 -5.10 18.57 -2.91
N MET A 84 -3.81 18.26 -2.78
CA MET A 84 -3.28 17.70 -1.55
C MET A 84 -3.07 18.80 -0.52
N GLY A 85 -3.82 18.76 0.58
CA GLY A 85 -3.68 19.70 1.69
C GLY A 85 -2.42 19.39 2.50
N ILE A 86 -2.31 18.15 2.99
CA ILE A 86 -1.19 17.74 3.84
C ILE A 86 -0.54 16.47 3.30
N MET A 87 0.79 16.45 3.26
CA MET A 87 1.58 15.24 3.06
C MET A 87 2.16 14.77 4.39
N VAL A 88 1.95 13.50 4.72
CA VAL A 88 2.61 12.86 5.86
C VAL A 88 3.84 12.09 5.37
N ASN A 89 5.03 12.60 5.69
CA ASN A 89 6.28 11.93 5.40
C ASN A 89 6.59 10.91 6.50
N LEU A 90 6.77 9.65 6.11
CA LEU A 90 7.08 8.54 7.00
C LEU A 90 8.59 8.27 7.16
N SER A 91 9.44 9.06 6.49
CA SER A 91 10.88 8.88 6.40
C SER A 91 11.70 9.80 7.34
N GLY A 92 11.18 10.14 8.52
CA GLY A 92 11.80 11.11 9.43
C GLY A 92 13.26 10.81 9.81
N ARG A 93 13.50 9.85 10.72
CA ARG A 93 14.88 9.48 11.11
C ARG A 93 15.61 8.69 10.02
N GLY A 94 14.85 8.05 9.13
CA GLY A 94 15.38 7.22 8.06
C GLY A 94 16.10 5.96 8.57
N PHE A 95 17.09 5.50 7.80
CA PHE A 95 17.82 4.24 8.06
C PHE A 95 19.21 4.44 8.67
N ASN A 96 19.57 5.67 9.06
CA ASN A 96 20.90 5.94 9.60
C ASN A 96 21.00 5.37 11.03
N GLN A 97 21.93 4.43 11.24
CA GLN A 97 22.18 3.76 12.52
C GLN A 97 23.00 4.62 13.51
N ASP A 98 23.55 5.74 13.03
CA ASP A 98 24.14 6.77 13.89
C ASP A 98 23.00 7.63 14.46
N GLU A 99 22.87 7.62 15.78
CA GLU A 99 21.81 8.32 16.48
C GLU A 99 21.89 9.84 16.32
N ALA A 100 23.09 10.40 16.32
CA ALA A 100 23.28 11.84 16.16
C ALA A 100 22.88 12.27 14.75
N LYS A 101 23.31 11.53 13.73
CA LYS A 101 22.97 11.81 12.33
C LYS A 101 21.49 11.61 12.03
N SER A 102 20.87 10.54 12.51
CA SER A 102 19.43 10.31 12.33
C SER A 102 18.58 11.36 13.06
N THR A 103 19.00 11.78 14.26
CA THR A 103 18.35 12.88 14.98
C THR A 103 18.48 14.20 14.22
N ALA A 104 19.69 14.54 13.75
CA ALA A 104 19.92 15.76 12.98
C ALA A 104 19.11 15.77 11.67
N GLY A 105 18.99 14.62 11.01
CA GLY A 105 18.15 14.46 9.81
C GLY A 105 16.67 14.73 10.09
N LEU A 106 16.11 14.16 11.16
CA LEU A 106 14.72 14.40 11.57
C LEU A 106 14.48 15.88 11.89
N VAL A 107 15.33 16.47 12.73
CA VAL A 107 15.22 17.88 13.15
C VAL A 107 15.30 18.81 11.96
N LYS A 108 16.27 18.59 11.05
CA LYS A 108 16.42 19.40 9.83
C LYS A 108 15.15 19.42 8.99
N GLN A 109 14.48 18.28 8.81
CA GLN A 109 13.23 18.21 8.04
C GLN A 109 12.10 18.96 8.75
N ILE A 110 11.92 18.73 10.06
CA ILE A 110 10.85 19.38 10.82
C ILE A 110 11.03 20.89 10.88
N ASP A 111 12.26 21.37 11.11
CA ASP A 111 12.57 22.80 11.15
C ASP A 111 12.35 23.46 9.78
N ALA A 112 12.73 22.78 8.69
CA ALA A 112 12.48 23.26 7.34
C ALA A 112 10.97 23.37 7.07
N VAL A 113 10.17 22.36 7.45
CA VAL A 113 8.70 22.39 7.35
C VAL A 113 8.13 23.55 8.16
N LYS A 114 8.50 23.67 9.45
CA LYS A 114 8.01 24.70 10.35
C LYS A 114 8.30 26.11 9.84
N THR A 115 9.47 26.32 9.25
CA THR A 115 9.93 27.61 8.75
C THR A 115 9.25 28.00 7.44
N ASN A 116 9.02 27.04 6.54
CA ASN A 116 8.63 27.35 5.15
C ASN A 116 7.17 27.02 4.82
N TYR A 117 6.63 25.91 5.35
CA TYR A 117 5.28 25.42 5.03
C TYR A 117 4.64 24.71 6.24
N PRO A 118 4.42 25.42 7.37
CA PRO A 118 4.07 24.81 8.67
C PRO A 118 2.72 24.06 8.69
N THR A 119 1.88 24.28 7.69
CA THR A 119 0.52 23.71 7.59
C THR A 119 0.39 22.65 6.51
N ARG A 120 1.47 22.28 5.81
CA ARG A 120 1.42 21.42 4.61
C ARG A 120 2.06 20.05 4.79
N PHE A 121 2.86 19.85 5.82
CA PHE A 121 3.56 18.59 6.05
C PHE A 121 3.46 18.14 7.50
N ALA A 122 3.45 16.83 7.70
CA ALA A 122 3.74 16.21 8.99
C ALA A 122 4.83 15.16 8.81
N VAL A 123 5.67 14.97 9.82
CA VAL A 123 6.78 14.01 9.78
C VAL A 123 6.58 12.97 10.86
N PHE A 124 6.60 11.70 10.49
CA PHE A 124 6.65 10.58 11.42
C PHE A 124 8.10 10.21 11.68
N THR A 125 8.40 9.84 12.93
CA THR A 125 9.72 9.31 13.29
C THR A 125 9.82 7.81 12.96
N ASN A 126 11.02 7.25 13.11
CA ASN A 126 11.32 5.83 12.91
C ASN A 126 12.12 5.30 14.10
N ILE A 127 12.19 3.99 14.26
CA ILE A 127 13.02 3.32 15.28
C ILE A 127 14.12 2.54 14.59
N ASP A 128 15.34 2.64 15.11
CA ASP A 128 16.45 1.79 14.71
C ASP A 128 16.47 0.51 15.57
N PHE A 129 16.26 -0.63 14.90
CA PHE A 129 16.26 -1.95 15.52
C PHE A 129 17.59 -2.68 15.41
N SER A 130 18.61 -2.10 14.75
CA SER A 130 19.91 -2.75 14.51
C SER A 130 20.64 -3.17 15.80
N LYS A 131 20.28 -2.54 16.93
CA LYS A 131 20.87 -2.74 18.25
C LYS A 131 19.90 -3.33 19.29
N ILE A 132 18.84 -3.99 18.84
CA ILE A 132 17.80 -4.54 19.75
C ILE A 132 18.32 -5.56 20.78
N SER A 133 19.47 -6.18 20.52
CA SER A 133 20.15 -7.11 21.44
C SER A 133 21.00 -6.41 22.51
N GLU A 134 21.29 -5.12 22.36
CA GLU A 134 22.12 -4.39 23.32
C GLU A 134 21.35 -4.13 24.63
N PRO A 135 21.98 -4.32 25.81
CA PRO A 135 21.39 -3.96 27.09
C PRO A 135 20.92 -2.49 27.11
N GLY A 136 19.69 -2.26 27.54
CA GLY A 136 19.10 -0.92 27.63
C GLY A 136 18.54 -0.35 26.31
N TRP A 137 18.60 -1.09 25.20
CA TRP A 137 18.03 -0.65 23.91
C TRP A 137 16.57 -0.21 24.04
N THR A 138 15.72 -0.98 24.71
CA THR A 138 14.28 -0.66 24.88
C THR A 138 14.09 0.68 25.58
N THR A 139 14.78 0.91 26.71
CA THR A 139 14.70 2.17 27.46
C THR A 139 15.12 3.36 26.60
N LYS A 140 16.20 3.18 25.83
CA LYS A 140 16.70 4.20 24.90
C LYS A 140 15.70 4.47 23.78
N ALA A 141 15.18 3.45 23.11
CA ALA A 141 14.22 3.58 22.02
C ALA A 141 12.92 4.28 22.46
N VAL A 142 12.42 3.95 23.65
CA VAL A 142 11.26 4.62 24.26
C VAL A 142 11.54 6.10 24.51
N LYS A 143 12.71 6.42 25.08
CA LYS A 143 13.12 7.81 25.35
C LYS A 143 13.31 8.59 24.05
N THR A 144 13.89 7.98 23.03
CA THR A 144 14.07 8.60 21.71
C THR A 144 12.72 8.91 21.05
N LEU A 145 11.75 7.99 21.09
CA LEU A 145 10.40 8.24 20.60
C LEU A 145 9.73 9.40 21.35
N GLU A 146 9.83 9.41 22.67
CA GLU A 146 9.28 10.49 23.49
C GLU A 146 9.90 11.85 23.15
N ASP A 147 11.22 11.93 23.02
CA ASP A 147 11.91 13.15 22.64
C ASP A 147 11.58 13.60 21.21
N ASP A 148 11.47 12.65 20.27
CA ASP A 148 11.10 12.96 18.88
C ASP A 148 9.72 13.63 18.81
N VAL A 149 8.76 13.17 19.61
CA VAL A 149 7.43 13.76 19.67
C VAL A 149 7.42 15.07 20.45
N LYS A 150 7.91 15.06 21.70
CA LYS A 150 7.76 16.19 22.63
C LYS A 150 8.69 17.36 22.32
N LEU A 151 9.93 17.06 21.92
CA LEU A 151 10.97 18.08 21.74
C LEU A 151 11.16 18.44 20.26
N ARG A 152 11.01 17.45 19.35
CA ARG A 152 11.35 17.62 17.93
C ARG A 152 10.13 17.81 17.04
N GLY A 153 8.93 17.44 17.48
CA GLY A 153 7.67 17.69 16.78
C GLY A 153 7.21 16.60 15.82
N ALA A 154 7.76 15.38 15.92
CA ALA A 154 7.25 14.23 15.17
C ALA A 154 5.78 13.96 15.52
N LYS A 155 4.97 13.61 14.52
CA LYS A 155 3.51 13.48 14.64
C LYS A 155 3.00 12.05 14.69
N GLY A 156 3.90 11.08 14.56
CA GLY A 156 3.58 9.65 14.47
C GLY A 156 4.84 8.81 14.40
N LEU A 157 4.65 7.50 14.40
CA LEU A 157 5.71 6.51 14.29
C LEU A 157 5.48 5.64 13.05
N LYS A 158 6.51 5.49 12.20
CA LYS A 158 6.53 4.50 11.11
C LYS A 158 7.40 3.32 11.47
N ILE A 159 6.83 2.13 11.31
CA ILE A 159 7.53 0.84 11.36
C ILE A 159 7.60 0.27 9.95
N TYR A 160 8.82 0.03 9.47
CA TYR A 160 9.07 -0.57 8.17
C TYR A 160 9.00 -2.09 8.23
N LYS A 161 8.73 -2.71 7.08
CA LYS A 161 8.73 -4.17 6.91
C LYS A 161 10.08 -4.85 7.15
N SER A 162 11.16 -4.08 7.31
CA SER A 162 12.44 -4.63 7.74
C SER A 162 12.32 -5.34 9.09
N LEU A 163 11.44 -4.87 9.98
CA LEU A 163 11.03 -5.64 11.16
C LEU A 163 10.16 -6.82 10.69
N GLY A 164 10.59 -8.05 10.98
CA GLY A 164 10.01 -9.27 10.43
C GLY A 164 10.65 -9.78 9.14
N PHE A 165 11.56 -9.02 8.49
CA PHE A 165 12.28 -9.50 7.30
C PHE A 165 13.81 -9.44 7.38
N ASN A 166 14.37 -8.33 7.87
CA ASN A 166 15.81 -8.04 7.73
C ASN A 166 16.49 -7.68 9.05
N VAL A 167 15.73 -7.22 10.04
CA VAL A 167 16.25 -7.01 11.39
C VAL A 167 16.54 -8.37 11.99
N THR A 168 17.81 -8.60 12.38
CA THR A 168 18.23 -9.85 13.00
C THR A 168 18.84 -9.62 14.37
N ASP A 169 18.69 -10.61 15.23
CA ASP A 169 19.34 -10.74 16.54
C ASP A 169 20.01 -12.11 16.58
N ASN A 170 21.34 -12.12 16.72
CA ASN A 170 22.16 -13.35 16.68
C ASN A 170 21.85 -14.26 15.48
N GLY A 171 21.67 -13.65 14.29
CA GLY A 171 21.40 -14.35 13.04
C GLY A 171 19.95 -14.84 12.85
N LYS A 172 19.03 -14.55 13.79
CA LYS A 172 17.60 -14.86 13.67
C LYS A 172 16.80 -13.60 13.40
N ILE A 173 15.80 -13.67 12.51
CA ILE A 173 14.91 -12.53 12.27
C ILE A 173 14.14 -12.18 13.54
N VAL A 174 14.10 -10.90 13.85
CA VAL A 174 13.34 -10.36 14.98
C VAL A 174 11.85 -10.38 14.63
N ALA A 175 11.06 -11.01 15.49
CA ALA A 175 9.61 -11.06 15.36
C ALA A 175 8.99 -9.67 15.49
N VAL A 176 7.90 -9.42 14.76
CA VAL A 176 7.17 -8.15 14.80
C VAL A 176 6.58 -7.88 16.19
N ASP A 177 6.21 -8.93 16.92
CA ASP A 177 5.69 -8.89 18.28
C ASP A 177 6.74 -9.23 19.37
N ASP A 178 8.03 -9.04 19.07
CA ASP A 178 9.09 -9.21 20.07
C ASP A 178 8.79 -8.37 21.34
N PRO A 179 8.80 -8.98 22.54
CA PRO A 179 8.38 -8.31 23.77
C PRO A 179 9.23 -7.10 24.14
N ARG A 180 10.48 -7.01 23.64
CA ARG A 180 11.35 -5.84 23.86
C ARG A 180 10.83 -4.59 23.17
N ILE A 181 9.97 -4.73 22.16
CA ILE A 181 9.39 -3.64 21.39
C ILE A 181 8.07 -3.14 22.01
N ASP A 182 7.38 -3.98 22.81
CA ASP A 182 6.08 -3.65 23.41
C ASP A 182 6.03 -2.29 24.16
N PRO A 183 7.07 -1.88 24.92
CA PRO A 183 7.10 -0.57 25.56
C PRO A 183 7.02 0.62 24.58
N ILE A 184 7.47 0.46 23.33
CA ILE A 184 7.39 1.49 22.29
C ILE A 184 5.93 1.70 21.87
N TRP A 185 5.16 0.62 21.71
CA TRP A 185 3.73 0.69 21.39
C TRP A 185 2.93 1.38 22.49
N LYS A 186 3.20 1.03 23.75
CA LYS A 186 2.59 1.67 24.91
C LYS A 186 2.93 3.15 24.96
N LYS A 187 4.20 3.51 24.75
CA LYS A 187 4.63 4.91 24.72
C LYS A 187 3.96 5.70 23.60
N ALA A 188 3.78 5.13 22.40
CA ALA A 188 3.04 5.78 21.32
C ALA A 188 1.59 6.09 21.72
N GLY A 189 0.92 5.15 22.39
CA GLY A 189 -0.43 5.35 22.94
C GLY A 189 -0.48 6.44 24.02
N GLU A 190 0.47 6.46 24.94
CA GLU A 190 0.60 7.51 25.98
C GLU A 190 0.83 8.91 25.37
N LEU A 191 1.60 8.98 24.29
CA LEU A 191 1.89 10.22 23.56
C LEU A 191 0.72 10.66 22.66
N GLY A 192 -0.30 9.81 22.48
CA GLY A 192 -1.45 10.09 21.61
C GLY A 192 -1.09 10.17 20.13
N ILE A 193 -0.03 9.48 19.70
CA ILE A 193 0.40 9.44 18.29
C ILE A 193 0.03 8.09 17.65
N PRO A 194 -0.30 8.05 16.35
CA PRO A 194 -0.56 6.80 15.66
C PRO A 194 0.76 6.11 15.25
N VAL A 195 0.70 4.79 15.14
CA VAL A 195 1.77 3.95 14.60
C VAL A 195 1.35 3.41 13.23
N LEU A 196 1.99 3.86 12.14
CA LEU A 196 1.83 3.22 10.83
C LEU A 196 2.80 2.06 10.72
N ILE A 197 2.27 0.85 10.65
CA ILE A 197 3.07 -0.38 10.62
C ILE A 197 2.91 -1.08 9.27
N HIS A 198 4.04 -1.32 8.61
CA HIS A 198 4.13 -2.15 7.41
C HIS A 198 4.71 -3.49 7.83
N THR A 199 3.90 -4.55 7.74
CA THR A 199 4.31 -5.93 7.96
C THR A 199 3.97 -6.77 6.74
N ALA A 200 4.84 -7.72 6.39
CA ALA A 200 4.71 -8.58 5.23
C ALA A 200 4.65 -7.82 3.89
N ASP A 201 4.22 -8.53 2.86
CA ASP A 201 3.98 -8.12 1.47
C ASP A 201 2.73 -8.92 0.99
N PRO A 202 2.19 -8.76 -0.24
CA PRO A 202 1.10 -9.60 -0.72
C PRO A 202 1.37 -11.10 -0.53
N SER A 203 0.38 -11.87 -0.06
CA SER A 203 0.55 -13.30 0.26
C SER A 203 1.09 -14.11 -0.92
N SER A 204 0.71 -13.76 -2.14
CA SER A 204 1.19 -14.42 -3.36
C SER A 204 2.70 -14.29 -3.63
N PHE A 205 3.43 -13.49 -2.85
CA PHE A 205 4.88 -13.49 -2.88
C PHE A 205 5.48 -14.73 -2.20
N TRP A 206 4.72 -15.46 -1.37
CA TRP A 206 5.12 -16.75 -0.81
C TRP A 206 4.72 -17.92 -1.71
N ASP A 207 3.71 -17.74 -2.57
CA ASP A 207 3.24 -18.77 -3.50
C ASP A 207 4.28 -19.14 -4.57
N PRO A 208 4.19 -20.34 -5.18
CA PRO A 208 5.02 -20.70 -6.33
C PRO A 208 4.89 -19.69 -7.48
N ILE A 209 6.00 -19.43 -8.20
CA ILE A 209 5.99 -18.58 -9.39
C ILE A 209 5.54 -19.43 -10.59
N ASN A 210 4.24 -19.51 -10.81
CA ASN A 210 3.63 -20.26 -11.91
C ASN A 210 2.44 -19.49 -12.52
N ALA A 211 1.78 -20.09 -13.52
CA ALA A 211 0.65 -19.46 -14.22
C ALA A 211 -0.61 -19.24 -13.35
N GLN A 212 -0.65 -19.78 -12.13
CA GLN A 212 -1.75 -19.62 -11.18
C GLN A 212 -1.50 -18.50 -10.16
N ASN A 213 -0.28 -17.96 -10.09
CA ASN A 213 0.06 -16.87 -9.19
C ASN A 213 -0.36 -15.53 -9.80
N GLU A 214 -1.33 -14.82 -9.20
CA GLU A 214 -1.82 -13.54 -9.73
C GLU A 214 -0.73 -12.44 -9.77
N ARG A 215 0.31 -12.57 -8.93
CA ARG A 215 1.48 -11.68 -8.87
C ARG A 215 2.65 -12.17 -9.72
N TRP A 216 2.43 -13.16 -10.59
CA TRP A 216 3.49 -13.72 -11.44
C TRP A 216 4.27 -12.66 -12.22
N LEU A 217 3.60 -11.71 -12.86
CA LEU A 217 4.28 -10.67 -13.65
C LEU A 217 5.13 -9.74 -12.77
N GLU A 218 4.62 -9.41 -11.58
CA GLU A 218 5.36 -8.65 -10.57
C GLU A 218 6.63 -9.39 -10.13
N LEU A 219 6.50 -10.67 -9.77
CA LEU A 219 7.61 -11.50 -9.31
C LEU A 219 8.61 -11.80 -10.44
N LYS A 220 8.16 -11.92 -11.69
CA LYS A 220 9.03 -12.11 -12.85
C LYS A 220 9.87 -10.86 -13.13
N THR A 221 9.26 -9.68 -13.06
CA THR A 221 9.95 -8.40 -13.34
C THR A 221 10.74 -7.87 -12.12
N HIS A 222 10.35 -8.30 -10.91
CA HIS A 222 10.97 -7.90 -9.65
C HIS A 222 11.28 -9.13 -8.78
N PRO A 223 12.22 -10.00 -9.19
CA PRO A 223 12.46 -11.30 -8.55
C PRO A 223 12.83 -11.20 -7.06
N GLY A 224 13.45 -10.08 -6.64
CA GLY A 224 13.76 -9.83 -5.22
C GLY A 224 12.54 -9.66 -4.30
N ARG A 225 11.32 -9.62 -4.85
CA ARG A 225 10.07 -9.61 -4.06
C ARG A 225 9.62 -11.01 -3.65
N LYS A 226 10.10 -12.08 -4.31
CA LYS A 226 9.75 -13.45 -3.94
C LYS A 226 10.22 -13.73 -2.51
N ARG A 227 9.34 -14.37 -1.73
CA ARG A 227 9.62 -14.83 -0.38
C ARG A 227 9.61 -16.34 -0.32
N ASP A 228 10.48 -16.91 0.51
CA ASP A 228 10.52 -18.36 0.70
C ASP A 228 10.84 -18.70 2.15
N ALA A 229 9.80 -19.09 2.89
CA ALA A 229 9.92 -19.51 4.27
C ALA A 229 10.28 -21.00 4.42
N SER A 230 10.32 -21.79 3.33
CA SER A 230 10.57 -23.23 3.39
C SER A 230 11.97 -23.57 3.91
N GLY A 231 12.93 -22.66 3.72
CA GLY A 231 14.29 -22.78 4.24
C GLY A 231 14.43 -22.48 5.75
N GLY A 232 13.34 -22.16 6.46
CA GLY A 232 13.32 -21.94 7.91
C GLY A 232 14.05 -20.67 8.40
N LYS A 233 14.54 -19.84 7.49
CA LYS A 233 15.22 -18.57 7.79
C LYS A 233 14.26 -17.38 7.89
N ASP A 234 13.16 -17.44 7.15
CA ASP A 234 12.13 -16.41 7.06
C ASP A 234 10.85 -16.86 7.77
N PHE A 235 10.06 -15.89 8.23
CA PHE A 235 8.71 -16.16 8.69
C PHE A 235 7.77 -16.46 7.50
N THR A 236 6.80 -17.35 7.71
CA THR A 236 5.68 -17.48 6.77
C THR A 236 4.82 -16.22 6.77
N TRP A 237 4.00 -16.06 5.74
CA TRP A 237 3.07 -14.93 5.68
C TRP A 237 2.12 -14.91 6.89
N GLU A 238 1.57 -16.07 7.27
CA GLU A 238 0.66 -16.22 8.40
C GLU A 238 1.35 -15.86 9.72
N GLN A 239 2.61 -16.24 9.90
CA GLN A 239 3.39 -15.88 11.08
C GLN A 239 3.55 -14.36 11.18
N LEU A 240 3.95 -13.68 10.10
CA LEU A 240 4.10 -12.22 10.09
C LEU A 240 2.80 -11.50 10.41
N ILE A 241 1.70 -11.95 9.80
CA ILE A 241 0.39 -11.36 10.00
C ILE A 241 -0.13 -11.59 11.41
N GLU A 242 0.05 -12.78 11.99
CA GLU A 242 -0.34 -13.02 13.39
C GLU A 242 0.53 -12.25 14.37
N GLN A 243 1.84 -12.13 14.14
CA GLN A 243 2.70 -11.27 14.96
C GLN A 243 2.20 -9.82 14.94
N GLN A 244 1.84 -9.28 13.77
CA GLN A 244 1.24 -7.93 13.69
C GLN A 244 -0.08 -7.84 14.48
N HIS A 245 -0.97 -8.81 14.33
CA HIS A 245 -2.23 -8.83 15.06
C HIS A 245 -2.05 -8.96 16.58
N ASN A 246 -1.02 -9.69 17.04
CA ASN A 246 -0.64 -9.74 18.45
C ASN A 246 -0.27 -8.36 19.00
N VAL A 247 0.45 -7.54 18.22
CA VAL A 247 0.77 -6.16 18.60
C VAL A 247 -0.51 -5.34 18.79
N PHE A 248 -1.45 -5.39 17.84
CA PHE A 248 -2.71 -4.66 17.92
C PHE A 248 -3.55 -5.08 19.13
N ARG A 249 -3.66 -6.39 19.36
CA ARG A 249 -4.40 -6.99 20.47
C ARG A 249 -3.85 -6.60 21.83
N LYS A 250 -2.52 -6.61 21.99
CA LYS A 250 -1.85 -6.28 23.26
C LYS A 250 -1.88 -4.79 23.60
N ASN A 251 -2.11 -3.92 22.61
CA ASN A 251 -1.99 -2.47 22.75
C ASN A 251 -3.29 -1.71 22.39
N PRO A 252 -4.42 -1.98 23.06
CA PRO A 252 -5.74 -1.43 22.71
C PRO A 252 -5.85 0.10 22.84
N LYS A 253 -4.94 0.74 23.58
CA LYS A 253 -4.87 2.20 23.75
C LYS A 253 -4.03 2.92 22.70
N THR A 254 -3.40 2.18 21.80
CA THR A 254 -2.54 2.73 20.74
C THR A 254 -3.25 2.57 19.40
N ILE A 255 -3.37 3.65 18.64
CA ILE A 255 -3.90 3.61 17.28
C ILE A 255 -2.83 3.08 16.33
N PHE A 256 -3.19 2.05 15.57
CA PHE A 256 -2.34 1.51 14.51
C PHE A 256 -2.97 1.79 13.15
N ILE A 257 -2.17 2.29 12.22
CA ILE A 257 -2.52 2.35 10.80
C ILE A 257 -1.88 1.13 10.15
N ASN A 258 -2.69 0.13 9.82
CA ASN A 258 -2.25 -1.07 9.14
C ASN A 258 -2.01 -0.75 7.66
N ALA A 259 -0.74 -0.69 7.27
CA ALA A 259 -0.35 -0.33 5.91
C ALA A 259 -0.98 -1.29 4.89
N HIS A 260 -1.35 -0.76 3.73
CA HIS A 260 -1.83 -1.54 2.58
C HIS A 260 -3.07 -2.38 2.92
N MET A 261 -3.91 -1.88 3.82
CA MET A 261 -5.07 -2.58 4.38
C MET A 261 -4.72 -3.96 4.97
N GLY A 262 -3.52 -4.10 5.54
CA GLY A 262 -3.00 -5.35 6.09
C GLY A 262 -2.82 -6.46 5.04
N TRP A 263 -2.70 -6.08 3.76
CA TRP A 263 -2.68 -7.01 2.62
C TRP A 263 -3.94 -7.88 2.48
N PHE A 264 -5.07 -7.46 3.07
CA PHE A 264 -6.39 -8.06 2.87
C PHE A 264 -7.36 -7.37 1.90
N PRO A 265 -6.98 -6.44 0.99
CA PRO A 265 -7.95 -5.85 0.08
C PRO A 265 -8.49 -6.86 -0.94
N ASN A 266 -7.80 -7.99 -1.18
CA ASN A 266 -8.34 -9.14 -1.91
C ASN A 266 -9.40 -9.94 -1.13
N ASN A 267 -9.49 -9.77 0.20
CA ASN A 267 -10.46 -10.44 1.07
C ASN A 267 -11.05 -9.44 2.09
N LEU A 268 -11.93 -8.57 1.59
CA LEU A 268 -12.56 -7.52 2.41
C LEU A 268 -13.42 -8.08 3.56
N ALA A 269 -13.99 -9.29 3.43
CA ALA A 269 -14.73 -9.92 4.52
C ALA A 269 -13.81 -10.29 5.70
N LYS A 270 -12.61 -10.81 5.40
CA LYS A 270 -11.59 -11.05 6.44
C LYS A 270 -11.13 -9.75 7.07
N LEU A 271 -10.80 -8.74 6.27
CA LEU A 271 -10.41 -7.43 6.78
C LEU A 271 -11.49 -6.82 7.69
N ASP A 272 -12.75 -6.91 7.28
CA ASP A 272 -13.91 -6.46 8.04
C ASP A 272 -13.96 -7.12 9.43
N SER A 273 -13.78 -8.44 9.51
CA SER A 273 -13.73 -9.15 10.80
C SER A 273 -12.55 -8.73 11.68
N LEU A 274 -11.40 -8.41 11.09
CA LEU A 274 -10.21 -7.95 11.82
C LEU A 274 -10.43 -6.54 12.38
N MET A 275 -11.09 -5.66 11.63
CA MET A 275 -11.43 -4.32 12.09
C MET A 275 -12.48 -4.34 13.22
N ASP A 276 -13.33 -5.37 13.33
CA ASP A 276 -14.17 -5.58 14.52
C ASP A 276 -13.35 -6.07 15.71
N ALA A 277 -12.46 -7.03 15.49
CA ALA A 277 -11.60 -7.58 16.55
C ALA A 277 -10.61 -6.53 17.12
N PHE A 278 -10.18 -5.58 16.29
CA PHE A 278 -9.19 -4.55 16.63
C PHE A 278 -9.79 -3.14 16.47
N PRO A 279 -10.49 -2.61 17.49
CA PRO A 279 -11.10 -1.28 17.42
C PRO A 279 -10.08 -0.14 17.25
N ASN A 280 -8.83 -0.39 17.62
CA ASN A 280 -7.68 0.51 17.48
C ASN A 280 -6.98 0.42 16.11
N MET A 281 -7.43 -0.44 15.19
CA MET A 281 -6.91 -0.55 13.83
C MET A 281 -7.62 0.44 12.88
N TYR A 282 -6.82 1.25 12.22
CA TYR A 282 -7.12 2.00 11.00
C TYR A 282 -6.41 1.33 9.83
N VAL A 283 -6.89 1.57 8.61
CA VAL A 283 -6.27 1.07 7.39
C VAL A 283 -6.03 2.21 6.41
N GLU A 284 -5.04 2.06 5.54
CA GLU A 284 -4.79 2.98 4.43
C GLU A 284 -4.67 2.23 3.10
N ILE A 285 -4.99 2.90 2.00
CA ILE A 285 -5.23 2.30 0.67
C ILE A 285 -4.01 2.25 -0.26
N GLY A 286 -2.84 2.68 0.23
CA GLY A 286 -1.61 2.75 -0.54
C GLY A 286 -1.19 1.39 -1.06
N ALA A 287 -0.60 1.38 -2.26
CA ALA A 287 -0.16 0.18 -2.99
C ALA A 287 -1.25 -0.86 -3.34
N VAL A 288 -2.52 -0.67 -2.92
CA VAL A 288 -3.58 -1.68 -3.07
C VAL A 288 -4.86 -1.17 -3.73
N ILE A 289 -4.80 0.00 -4.36
CA ILE A 289 -5.95 0.56 -5.08
C ILE A 289 -6.44 -0.35 -6.21
N ALA A 290 -5.53 -1.17 -6.77
CA ALA A 290 -5.82 -2.12 -7.84
C ALA A 290 -6.79 -3.23 -7.39
N GLU A 291 -6.66 -3.71 -6.16
CA GLU A 291 -7.53 -4.73 -5.57
C GLU A 291 -8.93 -4.18 -5.32
N LEU A 292 -9.02 -2.90 -4.93
CA LEU A 292 -10.29 -2.24 -4.63
C LEU A 292 -11.10 -2.00 -5.91
N GLY A 293 -10.50 -1.38 -6.92
CA GLY A 293 -11.23 -1.06 -8.14
C GLY A 293 -11.47 -2.26 -9.07
N ARG A 294 -10.90 -3.44 -8.82
CA ARG A 294 -11.35 -4.69 -9.51
C ARG A 294 -12.58 -5.34 -8.89
N GLN A 295 -13.04 -4.87 -7.73
CA GLN A 295 -14.22 -5.39 -7.04
C GLN A 295 -15.19 -4.26 -6.59
N PRO A 296 -15.56 -3.33 -7.49
CA PRO A 296 -16.07 -2.02 -7.11
C PRO A 296 -17.29 -2.05 -6.19
N ARG A 297 -18.24 -2.97 -6.43
CA ARG A 297 -19.46 -3.10 -5.62
C ARG A 297 -19.17 -3.59 -4.20
N ASN A 298 -18.22 -4.50 -4.03
CA ASN A 298 -17.85 -5.01 -2.71
C ASN A 298 -17.01 -3.98 -1.95
N ALA A 299 -16.06 -3.34 -2.64
CA ALA A 299 -15.25 -2.26 -2.10
C ALA A 299 -16.11 -1.08 -1.66
N GLN A 300 -17.07 -0.61 -2.48
CA GLN A 300 -17.98 0.49 -2.12
C GLN A 300 -18.75 0.18 -0.82
N LYS A 301 -19.33 -1.03 -0.69
CA LYS A 301 -20.03 -1.46 0.54
C LYS A 301 -19.11 -1.46 1.75
N PHE A 302 -17.88 -1.98 1.60
CA PHE A 302 -16.88 -1.96 2.67
C PHE A 302 -16.53 -0.54 3.09
N PHE A 303 -16.27 0.36 2.13
CA PHE A 303 -15.94 1.76 2.39
C PHE A 303 -17.07 2.48 3.11
N ILE A 304 -18.33 2.29 2.72
CA ILE A 304 -19.49 2.86 3.41
C ILE A 304 -19.59 2.34 4.84
N LYS A 305 -19.42 1.03 5.06
CA LYS A 305 -19.49 0.40 6.40
C LYS A 305 -18.35 0.86 7.31
N ARG A 306 -17.12 0.93 6.80
CA ARG A 306 -15.88 1.19 7.56
C ARG A 306 -15.33 2.61 7.39
N GLN A 307 -16.15 3.53 6.87
CA GLN A 307 -15.77 4.89 6.49
C GLN A 307 -15.01 5.69 7.56
N ASP A 308 -15.18 5.40 8.85
CA ASP A 308 -14.54 6.14 9.95
C ASP A 308 -13.12 5.67 10.30
N ARG A 309 -12.61 4.63 9.62
CA ARG A 309 -11.29 4.03 9.90
C ARG A 309 -10.46 3.70 8.64
N ILE A 310 -10.84 4.25 7.48
CA ILE A 310 -10.09 4.13 6.23
C ILE A 310 -9.43 5.47 5.92
N LEU A 311 -8.14 5.46 5.57
CA LEU A 311 -7.33 6.64 5.29
C LEU A 311 -6.86 6.62 3.84
N PHE A 312 -6.75 7.80 3.23
CA PHE A 312 -6.05 7.95 1.98
C PHE A 312 -4.53 7.85 2.21
N GLY A 313 -3.87 6.98 1.45
CA GLY A 313 -2.43 6.82 1.41
C GLY A 313 -2.01 6.32 0.03
N LYS A 314 -0.82 6.70 -0.46
CA LYS A 314 -0.36 6.29 -1.81
C LYS A 314 0.95 5.49 -1.81
N ASP A 315 1.72 5.56 -0.72
CA ASP A 315 3.01 4.91 -0.46
C ASP A 315 4.18 5.47 -1.30
N SER A 316 4.04 5.43 -2.62
CA SER A 316 5.04 5.95 -3.56
C SER A 316 4.85 7.44 -3.85
N TRP A 317 5.89 8.18 -4.27
CA TRP A 317 5.71 9.55 -4.76
C TRP A 317 5.85 9.61 -6.29
N VAL A 318 4.72 9.47 -6.97
CA VAL A 318 4.59 9.67 -8.42
C VAL A 318 3.28 10.46 -8.65
N PRO A 319 3.35 11.79 -8.82
CA PRO A 319 2.17 12.66 -8.89
C PRO A 319 1.10 12.21 -9.89
N ASP A 320 1.52 11.79 -11.09
CA ASP A 320 0.58 11.34 -12.13
C ASP A 320 -0.16 10.05 -11.78
N GLU A 321 0.29 9.27 -10.79
CA GLU A 321 -0.41 8.05 -10.38
C GLU A 321 -1.60 8.33 -9.45
N TYR A 322 -1.67 9.51 -8.82
CA TYR A 322 -2.79 9.88 -7.94
C TYR A 322 -4.12 9.95 -8.68
N GLN A 323 -4.10 10.26 -9.98
CA GLN A 323 -5.30 10.30 -10.81
C GLN A 323 -6.04 8.97 -10.83
N THR A 324 -5.33 7.83 -10.72
CA THR A 324 -5.96 6.51 -10.63
C THR A 324 -6.71 6.36 -9.31
N TYR A 325 -6.17 6.87 -8.21
CA TYR A 325 -6.82 6.81 -6.91
C TYR A 325 -8.09 7.65 -6.90
N PHE A 326 -8.03 8.89 -7.40
CA PHE A 326 -9.21 9.75 -7.49
C PHE A 326 -10.27 9.14 -8.40
N ARG A 327 -9.86 8.62 -9.57
CA ARG A 327 -10.79 7.96 -10.50
C ARG A 327 -11.45 6.73 -9.89
N VAL A 328 -10.70 5.88 -9.19
CA VAL A 328 -11.27 4.71 -8.50
C VAL A 328 -12.23 5.16 -7.40
N LEU A 329 -11.90 6.16 -6.59
CA LEU A 329 -12.72 6.51 -5.42
C LEU A 329 -13.95 7.36 -5.78
N GLU A 330 -13.81 8.32 -6.69
CA GLU A 330 -14.81 9.37 -6.93
C GLU A 330 -15.77 9.06 -8.08
N SER A 331 -15.31 8.35 -9.11
CA SER A 331 -16.11 8.14 -10.33
C SER A 331 -16.93 6.86 -10.26
N GLU A 332 -17.90 6.75 -11.16
CA GLU A 332 -18.56 5.49 -11.53
C GLU A 332 -17.99 4.92 -12.85
N ASP A 333 -16.81 5.42 -13.28
CA ASP A 333 -16.21 5.03 -14.55
C ASP A 333 -15.93 3.53 -14.59
N GLU A 334 -16.12 2.93 -15.76
CA GLU A 334 -15.88 1.52 -15.97
C GLU A 334 -14.62 1.30 -16.81
N TYR A 335 -14.00 0.13 -16.64
CA TYR A 335 -13.01 -0.40 -17.59
C TYR A 335 -11.86 0.56 -17.96
N PHE A 336 -11.10 1.06 -16.97
CA PHE A 336 -9.92 1.89 -17.23
C PHE A 336 -8.60 1.23 -16.78
N PRO A 337 -7.45 1.57 -17.39
CA PRO A 337 -6.19 0.93 -17.03
C PRO A 337 -5.69 1.34 -15.64
N TYR A 338 -4.97 0.43 -14.99
CA TYR A 338 -4.12 0.75 -13.85
C TYR A 338 -2.77 1.31 -14.33
N HIS A 339 -2.12 2.17 -13.54
CA HIS A 339 -0.86 2.83 -13.94
C HIS A 339 0.37 1.91 -13.92
N LYS A 340 0.29 0.72 -13.29
CA LYS A 340 1.38 -0.28 -13.23
C LYS A 340 0.89 -1.66 -13.65
N LYS A 341 1.06 -2.00 -14.93
CA LYS A 341 0.65 -3.31 -15.49
C LYS A 341 1.14 -4.52 -14.67
N TYR A 342 2.37 -4.47 -14.16
CA TYR A 342 2.94 -5.61 -13.42
C TYR A 342 2.28 -5.84 -12.05
N HIS A 343 1.67 -4.81 -11.45
CA HIS A 343 0.86 -4.94 -10.24
C HIS A 343 -0.56 -5.42 -10.54
N ALA A 344 -1.13 -4.91 -11.62
CA ALA A 344 -2.47 -5.26 -12.06
C ALA A 344 -2.57 -5.10 -13.59
N TYR A 345 -2.83 -6.22 -14.25
CA TYR A 345 -3.12 -6.29 -15.69
C TYR A 345 -4.62 -6.25 -15.98
N TRP A 346 -5.46 -6.34 -14.94
CA TRP A 346 -6.90 -6.17 -15.04
C TRP A 346 -7.28 -4.68 -15.13
N LYS A 347 -8.49 -4.43 -15.62
CA LYS A 347 -9.05 -3.07 -15.65
C LYS A 347 -9.68 -2.71 -14.31
N MET A 348 -9.70 -1.41 -14.07
CA MET A 348 -10.20 -0.75 -12.88
C MET A 348 -11.59 -0.19 -13.13
N TYR A 349 -12.35 -0.09 -12.05
CA TYR A 349 -13.71 0.44 -12.02
C TYR A 349 -13.83 1.41 -10.84
N GLY A 350 -14.60 2.47 -11.06
CA GLY A 350 -14.94 3.47 -10.09
C GLY A 350 -15.88 2.91 -9.02
N LEU A 351 -15.69 3.36 -7.78
CA LEU A 351 -16.49 2.99 -6.62
C LEU A 351 -17.70 3.90 -6.44
N GLY A 352 -17.70 5.10 -7.02
CA GLY A 352 -18.74 6.11 -6.83
C GLY A 352 -18.99 6.39 -5.35
N LEU A 353 -17.93 6.67 -4.57
CA LEU A 353 -18.10 6.86 -3.12
C LEU A 353 -18.91 8.14 -2.83
N PRO A 354 -19.89 8.10 -1.91
CA PRO A 354 -20.60 9.30 -1.48
C PRO A 354 -19.65 10.35 -0.88
N ASP A 355 -19.99 11.62 -1.04
CA ASP A 355 -19.13 12.74 -0.62
C ASP A 355 -18.74 12.68 0.86
N GLU A 356 -19.64 12.24 1.75
CA GLU A 356 -19.31 12.09 3.16
C GLU A 356 -18.29 10.97 3.43
N VAL A 357 -18.33 9.89 2.65
CA VAL A 357 -17.31 8.82 2.73
C VAL A 357 -15.98 9.34 2.18
N LEU A 358 -16.00 10.04 1.03
CA LEU A 358 -14.80 10.65 0.44
C LEU A 358 -14.13 11.62 1.41
N LYS A 359 -14.86 12.54 2.04
CA LYS A 359 -14.31 13.48 3.03
C LYS A 359 -13.64 12.76 4.21
N LYS A 360 -14.22 11.65 4.68
CA LYS A 360 -13.64 10.85 5.77
C LYS A 360 -12.34 10.19 5.37
N VAL A 361 -12.33 9.52 4.22
CA VAL A 361 -11.14 8.88 3.66
C VAL A 361 -10.06 9.90 3.35
N TYR A 362 -10.43 11.04 2.74
CA TYR A 362 -9.49 12.05 2.28
C TYR A 362 -8.86 12.83 3.42
N TYR A 363 -9.59 13.19 4.47
CA TYR A 363 -8.99 14.01 5.52
C TYR A 363 -9.58 13.85 6.91
N LYS A 364 -10.89 13.64 7.10
CA LYS A 364 -11.46 13.68 8.47
C LYS A 364 -10.87 12.61 9.38
N ASN A 365 -10.59 11.41 8.86
CA ASN A 365 -9.99 10.33 9.64
C ASN A 365 -8.53 10.63 10.01
N ALA A 366 -7.74 11.16 9.08
CA ALA A 366 -6.35 11.55 9.36
C ALA A 366 -6.28 12.71 10.37
N LEU A 367 -7.11 13.74 10.22
CA LEU A 367 -7.23 14.85 11.17
C LEU A 367 -7.69 14.42 12.57
N LYS A 368 -8.37 13.28 12.68
CA LYS A 368 -8.82 12.71 13.96
C LYS A 368 -7.67 12.03 14.70
N ILE A 369 -6.82 11.27 14.00
CA ILE A 369 -5.83 10.39 14.64
C ILE A 369 -4.41 10.96 14.67
N VAL A 370 -4.07 11.92 13.80
CA VAL A 370 -2.75 12.54 13.77
C VAL A 370 -2.79 13.86 14.54
N PRO A 371 -2.04 14.00 15.64
CA PRO A 371 -2.11 15.21 16.46
C PRO A 371 -1.51 16.43 15.78
N GLY A 372 -2.19 17.58 15.93
CA GLY A 372 -1.66 18.88 15.52
C GLY A 372 -1.58 19.11 14.00
N LEU A 373 -2.31 18.34 13.19
CA LEU A 373 -2.53 18.70 11.79
C LEU A 373 -3.40 19.96 11.69
N ASP A 374 -3.04 20.85 10.76
CA ASP A 374 -3.79 22.07 10.52
C ASP A 374 -5.13 21.75 9.84
N LYS A 375 -6.24 22.16 10.47
CA LYS A 375 -7.59 21.89 9.97
C LYS A 375 -8.13 23.00 9.05
N SER A 376 -7.44 24.15 8.98
CA SER A 376 -7.95 25.34 8.29
C SER A 376 -8.02 25.16 6.77
N GLN A 377 -7.28 24.21 6.23
CA GLN A 377 -7.24 23.88 4.79
C GLN A 377 -8.38 22.96 4.34
N PHE A 378 -9.16 22.41 5.26
CA PHE A 378 -10.20 21.43 4.95
C PHE A 378 -11.60 22.00 5.16
N PRO A 379 -12.59 21.66 4.31
CA PRO A 379 -13.98 22.05 4.51
C PRO A 379 -14.51 21.59 5.87
N LYS A 380 -15.38 22.41 6.47
CA LYS A 380 -16.07 22.06 7.73
C LYS A 380 -17.09 20.94 7.54
#